data_AF-A0A139KHQ5-F1
#
_entry.id   AF-A0A139KHQ5-F1
#
_cell.length_a   1.000
_cell.length_b   1.000
_cell.length_c   1.000
_cell.angle_alpha   90.00
_cell.angle_beta   90.00
_cell.angle_gamma   90.00
#
_symmetry.space_group_name_H-M   'P 1'
#
loop_
_entity.id
_entity.type
_entity.pdbx_description
1 polymer ?
#
loop_
_entity_poly.entity_id
_entity_poly.type
_entity_poly.pdbx_seq_one_letter_code
_entity_poly.pdbx_strand_id
1 'polypeptide(L)'
;MHKNIKILVGYHKPAYLLKNEDNIFIPIHLGSKLSGTQNKDGVISSKDQKWLAYNTIRDDTGDNISERNHEYCELTGLYWAWKNYDKIDNPDIFGFMHYRRQFILSSNYQRKHTADFCHLVRRDYPGDKYECEIGLDLIKSLALNNKVFVCSNELDISPGEYHRSQPFIQKEAYDRAIDILKINYPEISHLLDKYLNGSVHYWSNMFIAERKVFFDLCEWLFPKLDLVYKNIDITNWTISEKRFIGYLAENLFGVYWESLKISGVTVESLPVSFLDNTDIKVNVQRGKANEIPIVLSSNKQYIKYAAVTIQSIVENSNPQNAYRIVILENGVDESSKRKINDIISTRSNFELDFINIRPYTAPFTELFSSGKAFHYSPDIFNRYFIPEILKEYDKAIYLDCDIVVTSDIAELYNTQLSNFSIGAVKDIERRRWLKLDDRKEYIRNFDSQLGIKDSYQYFNSGVLVINIKDWIQNERFQQIIKLTKATKSNSTNWYGDQDILNGIFYGKVKFIDYSWNVMWVVANRISDWTTQLDADSVAIYKKSLDAAKIIHYCDGEKPWNFPELPLSSIWWRYARKTPFYEEFLFNLIKTSTAKSSDIQKSSPIKFKKKTAMIMIYLKQELRC
;
A
#
# COMPACT_ATOMS: atom_id res chain seq x y z
N MET A 1 26.73 36.53 5.90
CA MET A 1 26.48 35.61 4.76
C MET A 1 25.63 34.47 5.29
N HIS A 2 24.53 34.14 4.63
CA HIS A 2 23.78 32.92 4.98
C HIS A 2 24.67 31.72 4.62
N LYS A 3 25.00 30.87 5.60
CA LYS A 3 25.76 29.64 5.37
C LYS A 3 24.97 28.73 4.43
N ASN A 4 25.61 28.22 3.37
CA ASN A 4 24.99 27.24 2.46
C ASN A 4 24.83 25.90 3.19
N ILE A 5 23.62 25.33 3.17
CA ILE A 5 23.30 24.08 3.85
C ILE A 5 22.81 23.04 2.85
N LYS A 6 23.37 21.84 2.94
CA LYS A 6 22.87 20.68 2.20
C LYS A 6 22.75 19.49 3.12
N ILE A 7 21.65 18.76 2.97
CA ILE A 7 21.42 17.52 3.66
C ILE A 7 21.30 16.42 2.61
N LEU A 8 22.26 15.52 2.60
CA LEU A 8 22.23 14.35 1.75
C LEU A 8 21.26 13.32 2.36
N VAL A 9 20.33 12.81 1.56
CA VAL A 9 19.30 11.87 2.00
C VAL A 9 19.48 10.56 1.27
N GLY A 10 19.81 9.49 2.00
CA GLY A 10 20.12 8.18 1.40
C GLY A 10 18.89 7.32 1.08
N TYR A 11 18.77 6.87 -0.18
CA TYR A 11 17.72 6.01 -0.73
C TYR A 11 18.29 4.69 -1.26
N HIS A 12 17.55 3.59 -1.12
CA HIS A 12 17.88 2.28 -1.76
C HIS A 12 16.72 1.71 -2.59
N LYS A 13 15.55 2.35 -2.53
CA LYS A 13 14.34 2.03 -3.29
C LYS A 13 13.52 3.30 -3.51
N PRO A 14 12.57 3.32 -4.48
CA PRO A 14 11.64 4.41 -4.62
C PRO A 14 10.89 4.67 -3.32
N ALA A 15 10.90 5.94 -2.92
CA ALA A 15 10.27 6.37 -1.70
C ALA A 15 9.93 7.85 -1.74
N TYR A 16 9.26 8.35 -0.71
CA TYR A 16 8.95 9.76 -0.56
C TYR A 16 10.20 10.63 -0.67
N LEU A 17 10.19 11.54 -1.65
CA LEU A 17 11.21 12.56 -1.83
C LEU A 17 10.84 13.77 -0.99
N LEU A 18 11.76 14.23 -0.15
CA LEU A 18 11.60 15.50 0.54
C LEU A 18 11.57 16.64 -0.48
N LYS A 19 10.70 17.63 -0.30
CA LYS A 19 10.61 18.78 -1.20
C LYS A 19 11.95 19.52 -1.23
N ASN A 20 12.47 19.70 -2.43
CA ASN A 20 13.76 20.33 -2.65
C ASN A 20 13.64 21.73 -3.27
N GLU A 21 12.63 22.50 -2.87
CA GLU A 21 12.34 23.85 -3.43
C GLU A 21 13.53 24.82 -3.25
N ASP A 22 14.29 24.64 -2.16
CA ASP A 22 15.47 25.44 -1.81
C ASP A 22 16.81 24.77 -2.14
N ASN A 23 16.79 23.65 -2.86
CA ASN A 23 17.97 22.83 -3.14
C ASN A 23 18.76 22.41 -1.88
N ILE A 24 18.09 22.17 -0.75
CA ILE A 24 18.70 21.73 0.52
C ILE A 24 18.85 20.22 0.58
N PHE A 25 17.80 19.47 0.25
CA PHE A 25 17.79 18.01 0.40
C PHE A 25 18.26 17.37 -0.90
N ILE A 26 19.43 16.75 -0.85
CA ILE A 26 20.04 16.10 -2.00
C ILE A 26 19.78 14.60 -1.91
N PRO A 27 18.85 14.03 -2.71
CA PRO A 27 18.59 12.59 -2.68
C PRO A 27 19.71 11.82 -3.37
N ILE A 28 20.27 10.80 -2.71
CA ILE A 28 21.31 9.92 -3.24
C ILE A 28 20.87 8.46 -3.23
N HIS A 29 21.06 7.76 -4.34
CA HIS A 29 20.92 6.31 -4.44
C HIS A 29 22.18 5.64 -3.90
N LEU A 30 22.02 5.00 -2.75
CA LEU A 30 23.04 4.23 -2.05
C LEU A 30 23.18 2.84 -2.68
N GLY A 31 24.42 2.39 -2.87
CA GLY A 31 24.71 1.09 -3.49
C GLY A 31 24.28 1.04 -4.95
N SER A 32 24.31 2.17 -5.66
CA SER A 32 23.88 2.24 -7.05
C SER A 32 24.64 1.27 -7.96
N LYS A 33 25.88 0.92 -7.61
CA LYS A 33 26.67 -0.09 -8.33
C LYS A 33 26.08 -1.51 -8.22
N LEU A 34 25.44 -1.81 -7.09
CA LEU A 34 24.80 -3.10 -6.77
C LEU A 34 23.31 -3.11 -7.11
N SER A 35 22.81 -2.05 -7.75
CA SER A 35 21.41 -1.91 -8.14
C SER A 35 20.95 -3.10 -9.00
N GLY A 36 19.86 -3.77 -8.58
CA GLY A 36 19.35 -4.98 -9.23
C GLY A 36 19.94 -6.29 -8.73
N THR A 37 20.82 -6.27 -7.73
CA THR A 37 21.24 -7.46 -6.98
C THR A 37 20.35 -7.68 -5.75
N GLN A 38 20.41 -8.88 -5.18
CA GLN A 38 19.68 -9.22 -3.95
C GLN A 38 20.28 -8.50 -2.75
N ASN A 39 19.45 -7.74 -2.03
CA ASN A 39 19.79 -7.11 -0.76
C ASN A 39 18.79 -7.51 0.35
N LYS A 40 18.89 -6.86 1.52
CA LYS A 40 18.02 -7.13 2.69
C LYS A 40 16.53 -6.83 2.43
N ASP A 41 16.24 -5.94 1.49
CA ASP A 41 14.92 -5.47 1.10
C ASP A 41 14.41 -6.15 -0.18
N GLY A 42 15.18 -7.09 -0.77
CA GLY A 42 14.83 -7.83 -1.98
C GLY A 42 15.69 -7.48 -3.20
N VAL A 43 15.16 -7.73 -4.39
CA VAL A 43 15.73 -7.25 -5.67
C VAL A 43 14.83 -6.12 -6.17
N ILE A 44 15.41 -4.96 -6.42
CA ILE A 44 14.66 -3.81 -6.98
C ILE A 44 14.37 -4.04 -8.47
N SER A 45 13.13 -3.75 -8.88
CA SER A 45 12.69 -3.94 -10.27
C SER A 45 13.39 -2.96 -11.22
N SER A 46 13.44 -3.28 -12.51
CA SER A 46 14.00 -2.34 -13.51
C SER A 46 13.25 -1.01 -13.56
N LYS A 47 11.96 -0.99 -13.20
CA LYS A 47 11.16 0.24 -13.07
C LYS A 47 11.65 1.09 -11.89
N ASP A 48 11.91 0.45 -10.76
CA ASP A 48 12.40 1.12 -9.55
C ASP A 48 13.82 1.66 -9.74
N GLN A 49 14.68 0.93 -10.45
CA GLN A 49 16.02 1.38 -10.83
C GLN A 49 15.97 2.66 -11.67
N LYS A 50 15.08 2.71 -12.68
CA LYS A 50 14.86 3.92 -13.49
C LYS A 50 14.35 5.09 -12.65
N TRP A 51 13.44 4.83 -11.72
CA TRP A 51 12.95 5.87 -10.81
C TRP A 51 14.09 6.44 -9.97
N LEU A 52 14.94 5.59 -9.38
CA LEU A 52 16.08 6.05 -8.58
C LEU A 52 17.06 6.85 -9.43
N ALA A 53 17.42 6.35 -10.62
CA ALA A 53 18.33 7.04 -11.52
C ALA A 53 17.81 8.42 -11.99
N TYR A 54 16.49 8.59 -12.10
CA TYR A 54 15.88 9.86 -12.48
C TYR A 54 15.78 10.86 -11.31
N ASN A 55 15.52 10.37 -10.10
CA ASN A 55 15.19 11.22 -8.95
C ASN A 55 16.34 11.43 -7.97
N THR A 56 17.48 10.77 -8.16
CA THR A 56 18.60 10.79 -7.21
C THR A 56 19.93 10.94 -7.93
N ILE A 57 20.91 11.55 -7.27
CA ILE A 57 22.32 11.36 -7.65
C ILE A 57 22.78 9.95 -7.27
N ARG A 58 23.85 9.47 -7.89
CA ARG A 58 24.33 8.10 -7.67
C ARG A 58 25.65 8.09 -6.93
N ASP A 59 25.75 7.23 -5.91
CA ASP A 59 26.97 7.04 -5.14
C ASP A 59 28.06 6.23 -5.87
N ASP A 60 27.83 5.77 -7.09
CA ASP A 60 28.77 4.99 -7.91
C ASP A 60 29.50 5.84 -8.97
N THR A 61 29.59 7.14 -8.73
CA THR A 61 30.26 8.12 -9.60
C THR A 61 31.47 8.72 -8.90
N GLY A 62 32.49 9.16 -9.66
CA GLY A 62 33.71 9.72 -9.08
C GLY A 62 34.46 8.73 -8.19
N ASP A 63 35.14 9.23 -7.15
CA ASP A 63 35.76 8.37 -6.12
C ASP A 63 34.69 7.87 -5.15
N ASN A 64 34.56 6.54 -5.05
CA ASN A 64 33.44 5.91 -4.35
C ASN A 64 33.74 4.48 -3.87
N ILE A 65 32.83 3.96 -3.05
CA ILE A 65 32.81 2.58 -2.54
C ILE A 65 31.42 1.95 -2.68
N SER A 66 30.67 2.32 -3.72
CA SER A 66 29.28 1.90 -3.91
C SER A 66 29.13 0.37 -3.99
N GLU A 67 30.15 -0.32 -4.52
CA GLU A 67 30.22 -1.78 -4.55
C GLU A 67 30.30 -2.45 -3.18
N ARG A 68 30.58 -1.68 -2.11
CA ARG A 68 30.63 -2.15 -0.71
C ARG A 68 29.37 -1.81 0.08
N ASN A 69 28.28 -1.44 -0.58
CA ASN A 69 27.05 -1.03 0.10
C ASN A 69 26.43 -2.15 0.95
N HIS A 70 26.59 -3.41 0.58
CA HIS A 70 26.12 -4.53 1.39
C HIS A 70 26.79 -4.57 2.78
N GLU A 71 28.02 -4.06 2.88
CA GLU A 71 28.81 -4.06 4.11
C GLU A 71 28.77 -2.70 4.83
N TYR A 72 29.00 -1.62 4.08
CA TYR A 72 29.10 -0.25 4.58
C TYR A 72 27.74 0.45 4.69
N CYS A 73 26.69 -0.13 4.13
CA CYS A 73 25.33 0.41 4.16
C CYS A 73 25.30 1.90 3.75
N GLU A 74 24.63 2.76 4.53
CA GLU A 74 24.48 4.19 4.28
C GLU A 74 25.81 4.97 4.21
N LEU A 75 26.92 4.41 4.72
CA LEU A 75 28.24 5.06 4.68
C LEU A 75 28.79 5.22 3.26
N THR A 76 28.31 4.43 2.30
CA THR A 76 28.70 4.57 0.88
C THR A 76 28.35 5.96 0.33
N GLY A 77 27.16 6.48 0.69
CA GLY A 77 26.76 7.85 0.34
C GLY A 77 27.55 8.91 1.10
N LEU A 78 27.90 8.67 2.36
CA LEU A 78 28.78 9.57 3.13
C LEU A 78 30.19 9.65 2.54
N TYR A 79 30.77 8.50 2.17
CA TYR A 79 32.06 8.42 1.50
C TYR A 79 32.04 9.17 0.17
N TRP A 80 31.01 8.92 -0.64
CA TRP A 80 30.83 9.62 -1.91
C TRP A 80 30.77 11.13 -1.70
N ALA A 81 30.02 11.62 -0.72
CA ALA A 81 29.95 13.05 -0.43
C ALA A 81 31.29 13.61 0.03
N TRP A 82 32.05 12.87 0.85
CA TRP A 82 33.38 13.30 1.30
C TRP A 82 34.35 13.46 0.12
N LYS A 83 34.35 12.52 -0.83
CA LYS A 83 35.26 12.54 -1.97
C LYS A 83 34.80 13.41 -3.14
N ASN A 84 33.51 13.70 -3.23
CA ASN A 84 32.88 14.42 -4.34
C ASN A 84 32.10 15.65 -3.84
N TYR A 85 32.60 16.30 -2.78
CA TYR A 85 31.90 17.39 -2.07
C TYR A 85 31.58 18.60 -2.96
N ASP A 86 32.36 18.80 -4.03
CA ASP A 86 32.11 19.81 -5.05
C ASP A 86 30.82 19.55 -5.84
N LYS A 87 30.40 18.29 -5.98
CA LYS A 87 29.17 17.89 -6.68
C LYS A 87 27.89 18.20 -5.92
N ILE A 88 28.00 18.58 -4.65
CA ILE A 88 26.87 19.01 -3.81
C ILE A 88 26.97 20.50 -3.42
N ASP A 89 27.65 21.30 -4.24
CA ASP A 89 27.80 22.76 -4.09
C ASP A 89 28.64 23.22 -2.88
N ASN A 90 29.60 22.40 -2.42
CA ASN A 90 30.55 22.73 -1.33
C ASN A 90 29.89 23.44 -0.12
N PRO A 91 28.88 22.86 0.52
CA PRO A 91 28.12 23.54 1.55
C PRO A 91 28.97 23.87 2.78
N ASP A 92 28.62 24.95 3.47
CA ASP A 92 29.22 25.33 4.76
C ASP A 92 28.73 24.41 5.89
N ILE A 93 27.50 23.91 5.75
CA ILE A 93 26.84 22.99 6.66
C ILE A 93 26.43 21.74 5.88
N PHE A 94 26.86 20.58 6.37
CA PHE A 94 26.51 19.29 5.82
C PHE A 94 25.66 18.50 6.81
N GLY A 95 24.60 17.88 6.32
CA GLY A 95 23.84 16.88 7.04
C GLY A 95 23.70 15.59 6.27
N PHE A 96 23.44 14.52 7.00
CA PHE A 96 23.08 13.22 6.44
C PHE A 96 21.84 12.68 7.14
N MET A 97 20.83 12.34 6.33
CA MET A 97 19.58 11.73 6.76
C MET A 97 19.29 10.47 5.95
N HIS A 98 18.36 9.65 6.43
CA HIS A 98 17.88 8.52 5.67
C HIS A 98 16.50 8.81 5.09
N TYR A 99 16.17 8.20 3.97
CA TYR A 99 14.86 8.42 3.33
C TYR A 99 13.64 8.06 4.21
N ARG A 100 13.80 7.20 5.21
CA ARG A 100 12.74 6.81 6.17
C ARG A 100 12.91 7.35 7.58
N ARG A 101 13.98 8.12 7.83
CA ARG A 101 14.33 8.70 9.14
C ARG A 101 14.78 10.15 8.96
N GLN A 102 13.98 11.08 9.47
CA GLN A 102 14.23 12.53 9.37
C GLN A 102 14.26 13.16 10.75
N PHE A 103 15.13 14.15 10.97
CA PHE A 103 15.14 14.92 12.21
C PHE A 103 13.83 15.71 12.37
N ILE A 104 13.34 15.77 13.62
CA ILE A 104 12.23 16.62 14.02
C ILE A 104 12.81 17.90 14.61
N LEU A 105 12.56 19.01 13.93
CA LEU A 105 13.07 20.35 14.27
C LEU A 105 11.97 21.28 14.80
N SER A 106 10.71 20.96 14.50
CA SER A 106 9.57 21.73 14.99
C SER A 106 9.39 21.50 16.48
N SER A 107 9.50 22.58 17.26
CA SER A 107 9.14 22.60 18.68
C SER A 107 7.63 22.39 18.91
N ASN A 108 6.82 22.71 17.90
CA ASN A 108 5.37 22.53 17.90
C ASN A 108 4.95 21.09 17.54
N TYR A 109 5.91 20.20 17.24
CA TYR A 109 5.60 18.83 16.90
C TYR A 109 4.91 18.13 18.09
N GLN A 110 3.62 17.84 17.92
CA GLN A 110 2.87 17.07 18.91
C GLN A 110 3.12 15.58 18.69
N ARG A 111 3.76 14.95 19.67
CA ARG A 111 3.94 13.49 19.70
C ARG A 111 2.57 12.84 19.84
N LYS A 112 2.09 12.20 18.76
CA LYS A 112 0.85 11.40 18.79
C LYS A 112 1.02 10.04 19.48
N HIS A 113 2.27 9.57 19.57
CA HIS A 113 2.65 8.31 20.21
C HIS A 113 3.84 8.53 21.13
N THR A 114 3.98 7.67 22.14
CA THR A 114 5.20 7.58 22.94
C THR A 114 6.36 7.27 22.00
N ALA A 115 7.48 7.99 22.18
CA ALA A 115 8.65 7.70 21.38
C ALA A 115 9.16 6.30 21.74
N ASP A 116 9.45 5.50 20.72
CA ASP A 116 10.02 4.17 20.92
C ASP A 116 11.51 4.28 21.27
N PHE A 117 12.22 3.15 21.20
CA PHE A 117 13.67 3.07 21.17
C PHE A 117 14.28 4.21 20.31
N CYS A 118 15.33 4.88 20.81
CA CYS A 118 16.01 6.01 20.15
C CYS A 118 15.22 7.32 20.00
N HIS A 119 14.17 7.55 20.80
CA HIS A 119 13.28 8.72 20.64
C HIS A 119 12.63 8.81 19.24
N LEU A 120 12.41 7.67 18.58
CA LEU A 120 11.76 7.61 17.29
C LEU A 120 10.26 7.88 17.41
N VAL A 121 9.74 8.77 16.56
CA VAL A 121 8.30 9.00 16.41
C VAL A 121 7.83 8.38 15.11
N ARG A 122 7.16 7.24 15.23
CA ARG A 122 6.64 6.47 14.10
C ARG A 122 5.41 7.10 13.47
N ARG A 123 5.33 6.94 12.15
CA ARG A 123 4.22 7.34 11.28
C ARG A 123 4.07 6.32 10.17
N ASP A 124 2.84 6.01 9.78
CA ASP A 124 2.57 5.05 8.72
C ASP A 124 3.10 5.54 7.36
N TYR A 125 2.68 6.74 6.94
CA TYR A 125 3.08 7.37 5.66
C TYR A 125 3.36 8.88 5.85
N PRO A 126 4.16 9.49 4.96
CA PRO A 126 4.32 10.94 4.91
C PRO A 126 3.06 11.58 4.30
N GLY A 127 2.23 12.21 5.14
CA GLY A 127 1.07 12.99 4.69
C GLY A 127 1.46 14.32 4.03
N ASP A 128 0.50 15.04 3.42
CA ASP A 128 0.77 16.25 2.64
C ASP A 128 1.50 17.38 3.41
N LYS A 129 1.33 17.42 4.73
CA LYS A 129 1.94 18.42 5.64
C LYS A 129 3.18 17.88 6.38
N TYR A 130 3.62 16.67 6.07
CA TYR A 130 4.64 15.95 6.84
C TYR A 130 5.89 16.78 7.12
N GLU A 131 6.49 17.38 6.09
CA GLU A 131 7.74 18.13 6.21
C GLU A 131 7.61 19.37 7.10
N CYS A 132 6.51 20.11 6.97
CA CYS A 132 6.20 21.27 7.80
C CYS A 132 5.88 20.85 9.25
N GLU A 133 5.17 19.74 9.45
CA GLU A 133 4.88 19.21 10.79
C GLU A 133 6.17 18.88 11.57
N ILE A 134 7.15 18.24 10.92
CA ILE A 134 8.45 17.94 11.54
C ILE A 134 9.42 19.13 11.49
N GLY A 135 9.08 20.23 10.83
CA GLY A 135 9.85 21.47 10.81
C GLY A 135 11.05 21.47 9.88
N LEU A 136 11.03 20.73 8.77
CA LEU A 136 12.15 20.72 7.81
C LEU A 136 12.40 22.10 7.18
N ASP A 137 11.37 22.94 7.10
CA ASP A 137 11.45 24.35 6.70
C ASP A 137 12.33 25.19 7.65
N LEU A 138 12.52 24.75 8.90
CA LEU A 138 13.33 25.43 9.90
C LEU A 138 14.84 25.15 9.76
N ILE A 139 15.27 24.26 8.87
CA ILE A 139 16.67 23.84 8.71
C ILE A 139 17.62 25.03 8.48
N LYS A 140 17.20 26.02 7.68
CA LYS A 140 18.01 27.22 7.41
C LYS A 140 18.26 28.08 8.64
N SER A 141 17.45 27.94 9.69
CA SER A 141 17.56 28.72 10.93
C SER A 141 18.41 28.05 12.01
N LEU A 142 18.93 26.84 11.75
CA LEU A 142 19.74 26.10 12.73
C LEU A 142 21.05 26.84 13.05
N ALA A 143 21.22 27.19 14.33
CA ALA A 143 22.45 27.76 14.85
C ALA A 143 23.46 26.65 15.19
N LEU A 144 24.41 26.41 14.30
CA LEU A 144 25.45 25.37 14.44
C LEU A 144 26.76 25.86 15.07
N ASN A 145 26.81 27.08 15.60
CA ASN A 145 28.03 27.64 16.18
C ASN A 145 28.55 26.74 17.32
N ASN A 146 29.64 26.02 17.07
CA ASN A 146 30.23 25.02 17.96
C ASN A 146 29.22 23.93 18.43
N LYS A 147 28.29 23.57 17.54
CA LYS A 147 27.23 22.58 17.81
C LYS A 147 27.10 21.57 16.68
N VAL A 148 26.82 20.33 17.03
CA VAL A 148 26.47 19.23 16.11
C VAL A 148 25.13 18.66 16.55
N PHE A 149 24.23 18.44 15.60
CA PHE A 149 22.98 17.72 15.86
C PHE A 149 23.14 16.26 15.47
N VAL A 150 22.72 15.36 16.34
CA VAL A 150 22.77 13.89 16.16
C VAL A 150 21.48 13.24 16.63
N CYS A 151 21.36 11.92 16.49
CA CYS A 151 20.31 11.13 17.13
C CYS A 151 20.94 10.27 18.23
N SER A 152 20.58 10.51 19.50
CA SER A 152 21.06 9.71 20.62
C SER A 152 20.01 9.52 21.72
N ASN A 153 20.14 8.46 22.51
CA ASN A 153 19.38 8.24 23.73
C ASN A 153 20.23 7.50 24.78
N GLU A 154 19.79 7.55 26.04
CA GLU A 154 20.35 6.74 27.12
C GLU A 154 19.57 5.43 27.28
N LEU A 155 20.28 4.35 27.57
CA LEU A 155 19.73 3.01 27.80
C LEU A 155 20.41 2.35 29.00
N ASP A 156 19.70 1.39 29.61
CA ASP A 156 20.21 0.58 30.74
C ASP A 156 21.23 -0.50 30.30
N ILE A 157 21.41 -0.70 29.00
CA ILE A 157 22.39 -1.60 28.40
C ILE A 157 23.45 -0.78 27.68
N SER A 158 24.72 -1.17 27.78
CA SER A 158 25.81 -0.42 27.15
C SER A 158 25.84 -0.57 25.62
N PRO A 159 26.44 0.37 24.85
CA PRO A 159 26.56 0.25 23.39
C PRO A 159 27.24 -1.05 22.95
N GLY A 160 28.29 -1.47 23.67
CA GLY A 160 28.99 -2.72 23.38
C GLY A 160 28.14 -3.95 23.66
N GLU A 161 27.43 -3.99 24.78
CA GLU A 161 26.55 -5.12 25.12
C GLU A 161 25.33 -5.20 24.18
N TYR A 162 24.73 -4.06 23.86
CA TYR A 162 23.62 -3.98 22.91
C TYR A 162 24.00 -4.58 21.56
N HIS A 163 25.14 -4.18 20.98
CA HIS A 163 25.58 -4.70 19.69
C HIS A 163 25.86 -6.21 19.75
N ARG A 164 26.52 -6.70 20.82
CA ARG A 164 26.77 -8.14 21.00
C ARG A 164 25.49 -8.97 21.16
N SER A 165 24.41 -8.37 21.67
CA SER A 165 23.13 -9.06 21.85
C SER A 165 22.28 -9.15 20.57
N GLN A 166 22.64 -8.43 19.51
CA GLN A 166 21.87 -8.46 18.27
C GLN A 166 22.05 -9.80 17.54
N PRO A 167 20.95 -10.44 17.07
CA PRO A 167 21.02 -11.77 16.45
C PRO A 167 21.76 -11.80 15.10
N PHE A 168 21.98 -10.64 14.50
CA PHE A 168 22.70 -10.47 13.23
C PHE A 168 24.14 -9.97 13.42
N ILE A 169 24.65 -9.92 14.65
CA ILE A 169 26.03 -9.58 14.96
C ILE A 169 26.76 -10.83 15.39
N GLN A 170 27.82 -11.18 14.67
CA GLN A 170 28.75 -12.24 15.05
C GLN A 170 29.65 -11.70 16.17
N LYS A 171 29.42 -12.16 17.40
CA LYS A 171 30.05 -11.62 18.62
C LYS A 171 31.57 -11.66 18.56
N GLU A 172 32.14 -12.79 18.15
CA GLU A 172 33.58 -13.00 18.06
C GLU A 172 34.22 -12.06 17.03
N ALA A 173 33.52 -11.79 15.92
CA ALA A 173 33.98 -10.85 14.92
C ALA A 173 33.88 -9.40 15.41
N TYR A 174 32.83 -9.06 16.16
CA TYR A 174 32.69 -7.77 16.80
C TYR A 174 33.80 -7.50 17.81
N ASP A 175 34.06 -8.44 18.72
CA ASP A 175 35.14 -8.32 19.71
C ASP A 175 36.52 -8.23 19.02
N ARG A 176 36.76 -9.04 17.98
CA ARG A 176 37.99 -8.94 17.16
C ARG A 176 38.13 -7.58 16.47
N ALA A 177 37.04 -6.98 15.99
CA ALA A 177 37.10 -5.65 15.40
C ALA A 177 37.54 -4.60 16.43
N ILE A 178 37.03 -4.68 17.66
CA ILE A 178 37.46 -3.81 18.76
C ILE A 178 38.96 -4.00 19.05
N ASP A 179 39.44 -5.24 19.10
CA ASP A 179 40.87 -5.52 19.32
C ASP A 179 41.74 -4.96 18.20
N ILE A 180 41.35 -5.13 16.93
CA ILE A 180 42.04 -4.55 15.78
C ILE A 180 42.14 -3.03 15.93
N LEU A 181 41.05 -2.37 16.31
CA LEU A 181 41.02 -0.93 16.51
C LEU A 181 41.97 -0.50 17.64
N LYS A 182 41.96 -1.18 18.78
CA LYS A 182 42.83 -0.85 19.92
C LYS A 182 44.30 -1.05 19.61
N ILE A 183 44.65 -2.12 18.90
CA ILE A 183 46.05 -2.43 18.55
C ILE A 183 46.61 -1.39 17.59
N ASN A 184 45.83 -0.98 16.59
CA ASN A 184 46.30 -0.12 15.51
C ASN A 184 46.08 1.37 15.78
N TYR A 185 45.17 1.72 16.71
CA TYR A 185 44.86 3.08 17.12
C TYR A 185 44.83 3.17 18.66
N PRO A 186 45.98 3.00 19.33
CA PRO A 186 46.04 3.00 20.80
C PRO A 186 45.54 4.31 21.42
N GLU A 187 45.62 5.43 20.69
CA GLU A 187 45.15 6.75 21.13
C GLU A 187 43.63 6.83 21.34
N ILE A 188 42.85 5.96 20.68
CA ILE A 188 41.39 5.92 20.87
C ILE A 188 40.95 4.87 21.90
N SER A 189 41.83 3.98 22.35
CA SER A 189 41.45 2.80 23.14
C SER A 189 40.67 3.16 24.41
N HIS A 190 41.16 4.14 25.18
CA HIS A 190 40.50 4.57 26.40
C HIS A 190 39.10 5.15 26.13
N LEU A 191 38.97 5.98 25.09
CA LEU A 191 37.68 6.58 24.74
C LEU A 191 36.70 5.55 24.17
N LEU A 192 37.20 4.60 23.37
CA LEU A 192 36.44 3.48 22.84
C LEU A 192 35.87 2.63 23.98
N ASP A 193 36.69 2.26 24.96
CA ASP A 193 36.24 1.50 26.14
C ASP A 193 35.24 2.30 26.98
N LYS A 194 35.50 3.59 27.20
CA LYS A 194 34.58 4.46 27.93
C LYS A 194 33.21 4.53 27.25
N TYR A 195 33.18 4.69 25.93
CA TYR A 195 31.93 4.75 25.16
C TYR A 195 31.20 3.41 25.18
N LEU A 196 31.90 2.31 24.85
CA LEU A 196 31.29 0.98 24.74
C LEU A 196 30.74 0.45 26.05
N ASN A 197 31.23 0.92 27.20
CA ASN A 197 30.73 0.60 28.54
C ASN A 197 29.83 1.69 29.14
N GLY A 198 29.57 2.77 28.40
CA GLY A 198 28.68 3.85 28.83
C GLY A 198 27.20 3.51 28.66
N SER A 199 26.33 4.50 28.85
CA SER A 199 24.87 4.37 28.71
C SER A 199 24.28 5.12 27.51
N VAL A 200 25.04 6.01 26.87
CA VAL A 200 24.58 6.84 25.74
C VAL A 200 24.84 6.11 24.43
N HIS A 201 23.80 5.95 23.62
CA HIS A 201 23.88 5.36 22.29
C HIS A 201 23.60 6.42 21.24
N TYR A 202 24.41 6.45 20.19
CA TYR A 202 24.20 7.28 18.99
C TYR A 202 23.74 6.41 17.83
N TRP A 203 22.66 6.81 17.16
CA TRP A 203 21.96 5.97 16.20
C TRP A 203 22.04 6.49 14.77
N SER A 204 21.92 5.55 13.84
CA SER A 204 21.57 5.80 12.44
C SER A 204 22.55 6.68 11.65
N ASN A 205 23.85 6.76 11.97
CA ASN A 205 24.85 7.52 11.18
C ASN A 205 24.38 8.93 10.71
N MET A 206 23.45 9.55 11.45
CA MET A 206 22.68 10.73 11.06
C MET A 206 23.17 11.92 11.87
N PHE A 207 23.45 13.03 11.19
CA PHE A 207 23.93 14.24 11.83
C PHE A 207 23.71 15.48 10.96
N ILE A 208 23.83 16.66 11.58
CA ILE A 208 23.98 17.96 10.90
C ILE A 208 25.14 18.70 11.58
N ALA A 209 26.16 19.07 10.80
CA ALA A 209 27.38 19.68 11.32
C ALA A 209 27.99 20.69 10.34
N GLU A 210 28.91 21.52 10.82
CA GLU A 210 29.74 22.34 9.95
C GLU A 210 30.66 21.47 9.08
N ARG A 211 31.00 21.96 7.88
CA ARG A 211 31.88 21.27 6.92
C ARG A 211 33.13 20.70 7.56
N LYS A 212 33.80 21.47 8.43
CA LYS A 212 35.03 21.01 9.10
C LYS A 212 34.81 19.72 9.89
N VAL A 213 33.74 19.65 10.69
CA VAL A 213 33.41 18.46 11.49
C VAL A 213 33.12 17.26 10.59
N PHE A 214 32.43 17.46 9.47
CA PHE A 214 32.16 16.39 8.51
C PHE A 214 33.46 15.80 7.91
N PHE A 215 34.38 16.65 7.47
CA PHE A 215 35.66 16.22 6.91
C PHE A 215 36.52 15.52 7.97
N ASP A 216 36.65 16.12 9.16
CA ASP A 216 37.38 15.54 10.29
C ASP A 216 36.81 14.15 10.68
N LEU A 217 35.47 14.00 10.70
CA LEU A 217 34.80 12.71 10.93
C LEU A 217 35.22 11.68 9.88
N CYS A 218 35.12 12.02 8.58
CA CYS A 218 35.39 11.07 7.51
C CYS A 218 36.85 10.63 7.48
N GLU A 219 37.77 11.57 7.67
CA GLU A 219 39.21 11.30 7.77
C GLU A 219 39.54 10.41 8.98
N TRP A 220 38.83 10.60 10.10
CA TRP A 220 39.01 9.77 11.28
C TRP A 220 38.37 8.37 11.15
N LEU A 221 37.19 8.28 10.53
CA LEU A 221 36.34 7.09 10.52
C LEU A 221 36.74 6.06 9.46
N PHE A 222 36.85 6.45 8.19
CA PHE A 222 36.99 5.49 7.09
C PHE A 222 38.26 4.64 7.16
N PRO A 223 39.45 5.18 7.52
CA PRO A 223 40.65 4.35 7.70
C PRO A 223 40.49 3.25 8.77
N LYS A 224 39.72 3.52 9.82
CA LYS A 224 39.45 2.56 10.90
C LYS A 224 38.52 1.45 10.43
N LEU A 225 37.44 1.80 9.73
CA LEU A 225 36.51 0.84 9.16
C LEU A 225 37.17 -0.03 8.08
N ASP A 226 37.96 0.57 7.18
CA ASP A 226 38.68 -0.14 6.13
C ASP A 226 39.70 -1.14 6.70
N LEU A 227 40.36 -0.78 7.81
CA LEU A 227 41.27 -1.68 8.49
C LEU A 227 40.51 -2.91 9.02
N VAL A 228 39.38 -2.71 9.69
CA VAL A 228 38.57 -3.82 10.21
C VAL A 228 38.04 -4.68 9.07
N TYR A 229 37.48 -4.07 8.02
CA TYR A 229 36.94 -4.76 6.86
C TYR A 229 37.96 -5.68 6.18
N LYS A 230 39.22 -5.24 6.06
CA LYS A 230 40.30 -6.06 5.47
C LYS A 230 40.75 -7.23 6.34
N ASN A 231 40.43 -7.23 7.63
CA ASN A 231 40.95 -8.19 8.62
C ASN A 231 39.89 -9.13 9.19
N ILE A 232 38.66 -9.08 8.69
CA ILE A 232 37.55 -9.95 9.09
C ILE A 232 36.98 -10.61 7.84
N ASP A 233 36.99 -11.95 7.82
CA ASP A 233 36.37 -12.72 6.75
C ASP A 233 34.86 -12.81 6.95
N ILE A 234 34.11 -12.27 5.99
CA ILE A 234 32.65 -12.22 5.98
C ILE A 234 32.04 -13.06 4.84
N THR A 235 32.85 -13.90 4.18
CA THR A 235 32.46 -14.62 2.95
C THR A 235 31.16 -15.40 3.10
N ASN A 236 31.03 -16.13 4.22
CA ASN A 236 29.92 -17.03 4.51
C ASN A 236 28.80 -16.40 5.36
N TRP A 237 28.82 -15.09 5.55
CA TRP A 237 27.81 -14.40 6.35
C TRP A 237 26.51 -14.20 5.58
N THR A 238 25.40 -14.21 6.32
CA THR A 238 24.08 -13.84 5.81
C THR A 238 24.05 -12.38 5.37
N ILE A 239 23.03 -11.99 4.60
CA ILE A 239 22.83 -10.60 4.15
C ILE A 239 22.80 -9.62 5.33
N SER A 240 22.16 -10.00 6.44
CA SER A 240 22.07 -9.15 7.62
C SER A 240 23.40 -9.01 8.35
N GLU A 241 24.17 -10.09 8.45
CA GLU A 241 25.49 -10.10 9.10
C GLU A 241 26.54 -9.34 8.28
N LYS A 242 26.50 -9.41 6.93
CA LYS A 242 27.46 -8.67 6.07
C LYS A 242 27.47 -7.17 6.32
N ARG A 243 26.36 -6.60 6.82
CA ARG A 243 26.21 -5.19 7.21
C ARG A 243 27.02 -4.77 8.45
N PHE A 244 27.85 -5.67 8.96
CA PHE A 244 28.72 -5.50 10.13
C PHE A 244 29.50 -4.19 10.16
N ILE A 245 30.09 -3.77 9.05
CA ILE A 245 30.86 -2.52 8.99
C ILE A 245 29.95 -1.31 9.23
N GLY A 246 28.73 -1.32 8.66
CA GLY A 246 27.70 -0.33 8.95
C GLY A 246 27.32 -0.26 10.43
N TYR A 247 27.15 -1.41 11.09
CA TYR A 247 26.83 -1.45 12.53
C TYR A 247 28.00 -1.01 13.41
N LEU A 248 29.23 -1.43 13.10
CA LEU A 248 30.43 -0.98 13.80
C LEU A 248 30.60 0.54 13.70
N ALA A 249 30.25 1.12 12.55
CA ALA A 249 30.31 2.55 12.35
C ALA A 249 29.37 3.31 13.29
N GLU A 250 28.19 2.79 13.64
CA GLU A 250 27.30 3.46 14.61
C GLU A 250 28.00 3.68 15.96
N ASN A 251 28.79 2.70 16.41
CA ASN A 251 29.61 2.86 17.62
C ASN A 251 30.79 3.80 17.43
N LEU A 252 31.48 3.76 16.28
CA LEU A 252 32.59 4.68 16.02
C LEU A 252 32.11 6.14 15.88
N PHE A 253 30.92 6.36 15.34
CA PHE A 253 30.25 7.66 15.39
C PHE A 253 30.11 8.13 16.85
N GLY A 254 29.61 7.27 17.73
CA GLY A 254 29.48 7.59 19.15
C GLY A 254 30.81 7.95 19.82
N VAL A 255 31.87 7.19 19.55
CA VAL A 255 33.24 7.51 20.02
C VAL A 255 33.68 8.89 19.52
N TYR A 256 33.45 9.19 18.24
CA TYR A 256 33.81 10.49 17.66
C TYR A 256 33.01 11.63 18.30
N TRP A 257 31.70 11.48 18.49
CA TRP A 257 30.87 12.49 19.16
C TRP A 257 31.29 12.76 20.60
N GLU A 258 31.63 11.71 21.35
CA GLU A 258 32.18 11.87 22.70
C GLU A 258 33.55 12.59 22.69
N SER A 259 34.38 12.36 21.66
CA SER A 259 35.65 13.09 21.50
C SER A 259 35.43 14.59 21.26
N LEU A 260 34.39 14.95 20.51
CA LEU A 260 34.01 16.34 20.27
C LEU A 260 33.50 17.01 21.54
N LYS A 261 32.70 16.33 22.36
CA LYS A 261 32.27 16.83 23.67
C LYS A 261 33.46 17.16 24.57
N ILE A 262 34.46 16.27 24.63
CA ILE A 262 35.70 16.49 25.39
C ILE A 262 36.46 17.73 24.87
N SER A 263 36.39 17.97 23.57
CA SER A 263 37.01 19.13 22.91
C SER A 263 36.18 20.42 23.02
N GLY A 264 35.07 20.41 23.75
CA GLY A 264 34.22 21.57 24.01
C GLY A 264 33.12 21.84 22.97
N VAL A 265 32.89 20.93 22.02
CA VAL A 265 31.78 21.03 21.06
C VAL A 265 30.47 20.57 21.71
N THR A 266 29.38 21.30 21.48
CA THR A 266 28.05 20.88 21.95
C THR A 266 27.50 19.80 21.01
N VAL A 267 27.27 18.59 21.51
CA VAL A 267 26.58 17.53 20.77
C VAL A 267 25.16 17.42 21.28
N GLU A 268 24.19 17.79 20.45
CA GLU A 268 22.77 17.86 20.80
C GLU A 268 21.97 16.76 20.10
N SER A 269 21.16 16.03 20.86
CA SER A 269 20.27 15.00 20.31
C SER A 269 18.95 15.60 19.86
N LEU A 270 18.53 15.26 18.64
CA LEU A 270 17.22 15.61 18.11
C LEU A 270 16.33 14.35 18.00
N PRO A 271 15.02 14.46 18.28
CA PRO A 271 14.08 13.40 17.97
C PRO A 271 14.05 13.11 16.47
N VAL A 272 13.71 11.88 16.10
CA VAL A 272 13.67 11.44 14.70
C VAL A 272 12.27 10.93 14.36
N SER A 273 11.72 11.38 13.24
CA SER A 273 10.52 10.81 12.64
C SER A 273 10.90 9.55 11.87
N PHE A 274 10.13 8.47 12.04
CA PHE A 274 10.29 7.22 11.31
C PHE A 274 9.06 6.92 10.46
N LEU A 275 9.27 6.66 9.16
CA LEU A 275 8.21 6.23 8.24
C LEU A 275 8.17 4.70 8.16
N ASP A 276 7.08 4.10 8.66
CA ASP A 276 6.88 2.64 8.63
C ASP A 276 6.70 2.14 7.20
N ASN A 277 5.96 2.89 6.38
CA ASN A 277 5.77 2.61 4.97
C ASN A 277 6.29 3.77 4.12
N THR A 278 7.09 3.40 3.13
CA THR A 278 7.82 4.34 2.27
C THR A 278 7.39 4.24 0.81
N ASP A 279 6.41 3.39 0.53
CA ASP A 279 5.88 3.19 -0.81
C ASP A 279 5.25 4.49 -1.33
N ILE A 280 5.44 4.74 -2.62
CA ILE A 280 4.99 5.96 -3.29
C ILE A 280 3.68 5.73 -4.03
N LYS A 281 2.94 6.81 -4.25
CA LYS A 281 1.85 6.83 -5.21
C LYS A 281 2.42 6.62 -6.62
N VAL A 282 1.86 5.67 -7.35
CA VAL A 282 2.24 5.34 -8.73
C VAL A 282 1.04 5.47 -9.66
N ASN A 283 1.20 6.24 -10.73
CA ASN A 283 0.21 6.31 -11.80
C ASN A 283 0.47 5.21 -12.83
N VAL A 284 -0.60 4.65 -13.38
CA VAL A 284 -0.51 3.70 -14.49
C VAL A 284 -0.34 4.50 -15.77
N GLN A 285 0.79 4.24 -16.45
CA GLN A 285 1.09 4.85 -17.75
C GLN A 285 0.31 4.12 -18.84
N ARG A 286 -0.23 4.86 -19.81
CA ARG A 286 -0.90 4.24 -20.96
C ARG A 286 0.12 3.56 -21.87
N GLY A 287 -0.05 2.25 -22.09
CA GLY A 287 0.83 1.50 -23.00
C GLY A 287 0.44 1.66 -24.46
N LYS A 288 -0.86 1.49 -24.77
CA LYS A 288 -1.40 1.56 -26.14
C LYS A 288 -2.50 2.62 -26.24
N ALA A 289 -2.57 3.32 -27.38
CA ALA A 289 -3.49 4.44 -27.57
C ALA A 289 -4.97 4.09 -27.33
N ASN A 290 -5.41 2.87 -27.67
CA ASN A 290 -6.80 2.41 -27.51
C ASN A 290 -6.95 1.29 -26.47
N GLU A 291 -6.07 1.27 -25.46
CA GLU A 291 -6.13 0.29 -24.38
C GLU A 291 -7.35 0.50 -23.47
N ILE A 292 -8.05 -0.58 -23.13
CA ILE A 292 -9.23 -0.58 -22.27
C ILE A 292 -8.78 -0.89 -20.82
N PRO A 293 -8.79 0.11 -19.90
CA PRO A 293 -8.43 -0.12 -18.52
C PRO A 293 -9.60 -0.74 -17.75
N ILE A 294 -9.34 -1.86 -17.09
CA ILE A 294 -10.27 -2.60 -16.23
C ILE A 294 -9.68 -2.67 -14.83
N VAL A 295 -10.39 -2.12 -13.85
CA VAL A 295 -9.92 -1.98 -12.48
C VAL A 295 -10.66 -2.94 -11.56
N LEU A 296 -9.91 -3.66 -10.74
CA LEU A 296 -10.43 -4.44 -9.62
C LEU A 296 -9.79 -3.94 -8.32
N SER A 297 -10.48 -4.09 -7.19
CA SER A 297 -9.93 -3.83 -5.85
C SER A 297 -9.91 -5.11 -5.04
N SER A 298 -8.74 -5.50 -4.54
CA SER A 298 -8.58 -6.75 -3.81
C SER A 298 -7.54 -6.69 -2.71
N ASN A 299 -7.60 -7.64 -1.78
CA ASN A 299 -6.60 -7.82 -0.73
C ASN A 299 -6.11 -9.26 -0.75
N LYS A 300 -5.14 -9.59 0.12
CA LYS A 300 -4.56 -10.94 0.21
C LYS A 300 -5.60 -12.07 0.30
N GLN A 301 -6.72 -11.86 1.01
CA GLN A 301 -7.73 -12.90 1.22
C GLN A 301 -8.69 -13.04 0.04
N TYR A 302 -8.93 -11.94 -0.68
CA TYR A 302 -9.95 -11.84 -1.73
C TYR A 302 -9.38 -11.99 -3.16
N ILE A 303 -8.04 -11.98 -3.32
CA ILE A 303 -7.37 -12.02 -4.63
C ILE A 303 -7.71 -13.25 -5.47
N LYS A 304 -7.94 -14.41 -4.83
CA LYS A 304 -8.33 -15.63 -5.52
C LYS A 304 -9.69 -15.49 -6.24
N TYR A 305 -10.62 -14.70 -5.71
CA TYR A 305 -11.90 -14.45 -6.38
C TYR A 305 -11.73 -13.51 -7.56
N ALA A 306 -10.87 -12.48 -7.41
CA ALA A 306 -10.45 -11.62 -8.52
C ALA A 306 -9.85 -12.43 -9.67
N ALA A 307 -9.12 -13.51 -9.36
CA ALA A 307 -8.59 -14.46 -10.36
C ALA A 307 -9.70 -15.04 -11.25
N VAL A 308 -10.86 -15.38 -10.67
CA VAL A 308 -12.01 -15.93 -11.40
C VAL A 308 -12.65 -14.85 -12.27
N THR A 309 -12.79 -13.63 -11.77
CA THR A 309 -13.23 -12.48 -12.57
C THR A 309 -12.31 -12.27 -13.77
N ILE A 310 -10.98 -12.22 -13.54
CA ILE A 310 -9.97 -12.05 -14.58
C ILE A 310 -10.02 -13.18 -15.61
N GLN A 311 -10.09 -14.43 -15.17
CA GLN A 311 -10.23 -15.58 -16.08
C GLN A 311 -11.47 -15.44 -16.96
N SER A 312 -12.59 -15.00 -16.40
CA SER A 312 -13.83 -14.79 -17.17
C SER A 312 -13.70 -13.63 -18.18
N ILE A 313 -13.00 -12.54 -17.82
CA ILE A 313 -12.70 -11.45 -18.75
C ILE A 313 -11.84 -11.97 -19.90
N VAL A 314 -10.74 -12.66 -19.61
CA VAL A 314 -9.79 -13.17 -20.60
C VAL A 314 -10.47 -14.11 -21.60
N GLU A 315 -11.39 -14.96 -21.15
CA GLU A 315 -12.08 -15.92 -22.01
C GLU A 315 -13.14 -15.30 -22.94
N ASN A 316 -13.75 -14.18 -22.55
CA ASN A 316 -14.87 -13.60 -23.29
C ASN A 316 -14.51 -12.29 -24.02
N SER A 317 -13.30 -11.78 -23.82
CA SER A 317 -12.84 -10.54 -24.46
C SER A 317 -12.40 -10.75 -25.90
N ASN A 318 -12.67 -9.75 -26.76
CA ASN A 318 -12.24 -9.78 -28.15
C ASN A 318 -10.71 -9.63 -28.28
N PRO A 319 -9.99 -10.58 -28.89
CA PRO A 319 -8.53 -10.55 -29.00
C PRO A 319 -7.96 -9.39 -29.82
N GLN A 320 -8.79 -8.67 -30.59
CA GLN A 320 -8.37 -7.50 -31.37
C GLN A 320 -8.23 -6.22 -30.53
N ASN A 321 -8.82 -6.20 -29.33
CA ASN A 321 -8.66 -5.08 -28.40
C ASN A 321 -7.47 -5.31 -27.46
N ALA A 322 -6.86 -4.21 -27.03
CA ALA A 322 -5.88 -4.22 -25.95
C ALA A 322 -6.57 -3.92 -24.61
N TYR A 323 -6.22 -4.69 -23.57
CA TYR A 323 -6.78 -4.56 -22.23
C TYR A 323 -5.68 -4.40 -21.21
N ARG A 324 -5.88 -3.50 -20.25
CA ARG A 324 -5.03 -3.37 -19.07
C ARG A 324 -5.84 -3.65 -17.83
N ILE A 325 -5.50 -4.73 -17.14
CA ILE A 325 -6.08 -5.06 -15.84
C ILE A 325 -5.26 -4.36 -14.77
N VAL A 326 -5.90 -3.59 -13.91
CA VAL A 326 -5.27 -2.88 -12.80
C VAL A 326 -5.90 -3.37 -11.50
N ILE A 327 -5.09 -4.01 -10.65
CA ILE A 327 -5.54 -4.49 -9.34
C ILE A 327 -5.06 -3.50 -8.29
N LEU A 328 -6.00 -2.77 -7.71
CA LEU A 328 -5.78 -1.97 -6.51
C LEU A 328 -5.63 -2.93 -5.34
N GLU A 329 -4.41 -3.18 -4.91
CA GLU A 329 -4.07 -4.26 -3.98
C GLU A 329 -3.68 -3.76 -2.60
N ASN A 330 -4.05 -4.53 -1.59
CA ASN A 330 -3.65 -4.32 -0.20
C ASN A 330 -3.05 -5.61 0.39
N GLY A 331 -1.73 -5.70 0.35
CA GLY A 331 -0.94 -6.77 0.98
C GLY A 331 -0.99 -8.11 0.26
N VAL A 332 -1.27 -8.12 -1.05
CA VAL A 332 -1.21 -9.34 -1.87
C VAL A 332 0.24 -9.80 -1.97
N ASP A 333 0.49 -11.07 -1.66
CA ASP A 333 1.85 -11.62 -1.70
C ASP A 333 2.32 -11.95 -3.13
N GLU A 334 3.64 -11.98 -3.33
CA GLU A 334 4.26 -12.22 -4.65
C GLU A 334 3.93 -13.60 -5.24
N SER A 335 3.62 -14.61 -4.42
CA SER A 335 3.16 -15.92 -4.92
C SER A 335 1.79 -15.79 -5.58
N SER A 336 0.85 -15.13 -4.89
CA SER A 336 -0.48 -14.81 -5.42
C SER A 336 -0.39 -13.92 -6.68
N LYS A 337 0.48 -12.90 -6.70
CA LYS A 337 0.67 -12.05 -7.90
C LYS A 337 1.16 -12.85 -9.10
N ARG A 338 2.10 -13.79 -8.90
CA ARG A 338 2.57 -14.70 -9.97
C ARG A 338 1.43 -15.58 -10.50
N LYS A 339 0.65 -16.21 -9.62
CA LYS A 339 -0.54 -17.00 -10.02
C LYS A 339 -1.54 -16.20 -10.87
N ILE A 340 -1.76 -14.93 -10.55
CA ILE A 340 -2.66 -14.07 -11.34
C ILE A 340 -2.01 -13.70 -12.69
N ASN A 341 -0.72 -13.38 -12.72
CA ASN A 341 0.01 -13.15 -13.97
C ASN A 341 -0.06 -14.35 -14.91
N ASP A 342 0.00 -15.58 -14.38
CA ASP A 342 -0.08 -16.82 -15.18
C ASP A 342 -1.39 -16.90 -15.99
N ILE A 343 -2.50 -16.35 -15.48
CA ILE A 343 -3.81 -16.33 -16.16
C ILE A 343 -3.74 -15.56 -17.49
N ILE A 344 -2.97 -14.48 -17.55
CA ILE A 344 -2.83 -13.64 -18.75
C ILE A 344 -1.55 -13.93 -19.55
N SER A 345 -0.64 -14.74 -19.02
CA SER A 345 0.72 -14.94 -19.56
C SER A 345 0.77 -15.36 -21.04
N THR A 346 -0.27 -16.06 -21.52
CA THR A 346 -0.38 -16.52 -22.92
C THR A 346 -1.12 -15.55 -23.83
N ARG A 347 -1.50 -14.36 -23.34
CA ARG A 347 -2.34 -13.39 -24.04
C ARG A 347 -1.62 -12.07 -24.23
N SER A 348 -1.08 -11.84 -25.44
CA SER A 348 -0.34 -10.62 -25.79
C SER A 348 -1.17 -9.33 -25.80
N ASN A 349 -2.50 -9.46 -25.83
CA ASN A 349 -3.42 -8.34 -25.81
C ASN A 349 -3.84 -7.91 -24.39
N PHE A 350 -3.33 -8.58 -23.35
CA PHE A 350 -3.56 -8.22 -21.94
C PHE A 350 -2.26 -7.77 -21.25
N GLU A 351 -2.37 -6.73 -20.45
CA GLU A 351 -1.36 -6.29 -19.49
C GLU A 351 -1.96 -6.27 -18.07
N LEU A 352 -1.13 -6.48 -17.05
CA LEU A 352 -1.54 -6.51 -15.64
C LEU A 352 -0.63 -5.63 -14.78
N ASP A 353 -1.25 -4.75 -14.01
CA ASP A 353 -0.59 -3.90 -13.02
C ASP A 353 -1.15 -4.19 -11.62
N PHE A 354 -0.26 -4.38 -10.65
CA PHE A 354 -0.60 -4.38 -9.23
C PHE A 354 -0.22 -3.02 -8.64
N ILE A 355 -1.21 -2.29 -8.10
CA ILE A 355 -1.00 -0.98 -7.50
C ILE A 355 -1.26 -1.08 -6.00
N ASN A 356 -0.21 -0.95 -5.19
CA ASN A 356 -0.35 -0.81 -3.75
C ASN A 356 -1.21 0.43 -3.46
N ILE A 357 -2.39 0.22 -2.89
CA ILE A 357 -3.37 1.28 -2.66
C ILE A 357 -3.11 2.06 -1.36
N ARG A 358 -2.23 1.55 -0.48
CA ARG A 358 -1.98 2.15 0.85
C ARG A 358 -1.43 3.58 0.79
N PRO A 359 -0.48 3.95 -0.11
CA PRO A 359 -0.04 5.35 -0.26
C PRO A 359 -1.17 6.33 -0.59
N TYR A 360 -2.27 5.85 -1.20
CA TYR A 360 -3.45 6.66 -1.52
C TYR A 360 -4.43 6.75 -0.35
N THR A 361 -4.66 5.64 0.34
CA THR A 361 -5.68 5.53 1.40
C THR A 361 -5.17 5.94 2.78
N ALA A 362 -3.87 5.85 3.04
CA ALA A 362 -3.29 6.13 4.36
C ALA A 362 -3.64 7.53 4.91
N PRO A 363 -3.64 8.62 4.12
CA PRO A 363 -4.08 9.94 4.58
C PRO A 363 -5.56 9.99 5.03
N PHE A 364 -6.35 8.98 4.67
CA PHE A 364 -7.79 8.87 4.94
C PHE A 364 -8.13 7.66 5.83
N THR A 365 -7.15 7.02 6.48
CA THR A 365 -7.35 5.81 7.28
C THR A 365 -8.47 5.97 8.32
N GLU A 366 -8.48 7.07 9.05
CA GLU A 366 -9.53 7.35 10.04
C GLU A 366 -10.90 7.49 9.39
N LEU A 367 -10.98 8.07 8.20
CA LEU A 367 -12.22 8.27 7.46
C LEU A 367 -12.81 6.93 7.00
N PHE A 368 -11.98 6.05 6.44
CA PHE A 368 -12.41 4.79 5.84
C PHE A 368 -12.58 3.63 6.84
N SER A 369 -12.07 3.77 8.06
CA SER A 369 -12.16 2.72 9.09
C SER A 369 -13.53 2.61 9.78
N SER A 370 -14.45 3.54 9.56
CA SER A 370 -15.77 3.56 10.21
C SER A 370 -16.66 2.37 9.87
N GLY A 371 -16.50 1.78 8.68
CA GLY A 371 -17.29 0.63 8.22
C GLY A 371 -16.96 -0.72 8.86
N LYS A 372 -15.87 -0.80 9.65
CA LYS A 372 -15.48 -2.04 10.33
C LYS A 372 -16.54 -2.52 11.32
N ALA A 373 -17.26 -1.59 11.96
CA ALA A 373 -18.39 -1.91 12.85
C ALA A 373 -19.57 -2.57 12.11
N PHE A 374 -19.60 -2.49 10.77
CA PHE A 374 -20.63 -3.04 9.90
C PHE A 374 -20.10 -4.18 9.01
N HIS A 375 -18.95 -4.76 9.36
CA HIS A 375 -18.28 -5.84 8.63
C HIS A 375 -17.76 -5.51 7.22
N TYR A 376 -17.61 -4.23 6.88
CA TYR A 376 -17.03 -3.83 5.59
C TYR A 376 -15.54 -3.55 5.69
N SER A 377 -14.79 -4.05 4.70
CA SER A 377 -13.38 -3.70 4.55
C SER A 377 -13.26 -2.25 4.08
N PRO A 378 -12.28 -1.47 4.57
CA PRO A 378 -11.93 -0.17 3.98
C PRO A 378 -11.65 -0.23 2.47
N ASP A 379 -11.34 -1.42 1.94
CA ASP A 379 -11.03 -1.66 0.53
C ASP A 379 -12.17 -1.27 -0.44
N ILE A 380 -13.41 -1.14 0.05
CA ILE A 380 -14.55 -0.67 -0.77
C ILE A 380 -14.30 0.76 -1.28
N PHE A 381 -13.62 1.60 -0.49
CA PHE A 381 -13.32 2.99 -0.83
C PHE A 381 -12.16 3.14 -1.82
N ASN A 382 -11.42 2.07 -2.13
CA ASN A 382 -10.28 2.11 -3.05
C ASN A 382 -10.66 2.64 -4.44
N ARG A 383 -11.91 2.41 -4.87
CA ARG A 383 -12.42 2.88 -6.16
C ARG A 383 -12.47 4.41 -6.30
N TYR A 384 -12.43 5.16 -5.18
CA TYR A 384 -12.35 6.62 -5.21
C TYR A 384 -11.07 7.13 -5.87
N PHE A 385 -9.99 6.36 -5.80
CA PHE A 385 -8.66 6.74 -6.26
C PHE A 385 -8.39 6.40 -7.73
N ILE A 386 -9.35 5.75 -8.41
CA ILE A 386 -9.22 5.35 -9.81
C ILE A 386 -8.83 6.53 -10.73
N PRO A 387 -9.43 7.72 -10.64
CA PRO A 387 -9.06 8.83 -11.52
C PRO A 387 -7.65 9.37 -11.26
N GLU A 388 -7.15 9.30 -10.03
CA GLU A 388 -5.78 9.69 -9.69
C GLU A 388 -4.78 8.70 -10.32
N ILE A 389 -5.04 7.40 -10.12
CA ILE A 389 -4.19 6.29 -10.60
C ILE A 389 -4.18 6.19 -12.13
N LEU A 390 -5.33 6.39 -12.77
CA LEU A 390 -5.53 6.29 -14.23
C LEU A 390 -5.72 7.66 -14.90
N LYS A 391 -5.04 8.71 -14.42
CA LYS A 391 -5.19 10.07 -14.96
C LYS A 391 -4.87 10.24 -16.45
N GLU A 392 -4.17 9.28 -17.07
CA GLU A 392 -3.90 9.24 -18.51
C GLU A 392 -5.02 8.57 -19.33
N TYR A 393 -6.08 8.13 -18.66
CA TYR A 393 -7.25 7.53 -19.26
C TYR A 393 -8.45 8.46 -19.19
N ASP A 394 -9.26 8.44 -20.24
CA ASP A 394 -10.49 9.21 -20.30
C ASP A 394 -11.61 8.53 -19.52
N LYS A 395 -11.56 7.20 -19.49
CA LYS A 395 -12.61 6.33 -19.01
C LYS A 395 -12.01 4.99 -18.56
N ALA A 396 -12.59 4.37 -17.55
CA ALA A 396 -12.24 3.04 -17.10
C ALA A 396 -13.46 2.22 -16.70
N ILE A 397 -13.32 0.89 -16.73
CA ILE A 397 -14.31 -0.02 -16.14
C ILE A 397 -13.82 -0.38 -14.74
N TYR A 398 -14.70 -0.31 -13.75
CA TYR A 398 -14.48 -0.91 -12.44
C TYR A 398 -15.40 -2.12 -12.25
N LEU A 399 -14.83 -3.19 -11.69
CA LEU A 399 -15.53 -4.44 -11.36
C LEU A 399 -15.19 -4.85 -9.92
N ASP A 400 -16.20 -5.26 -9.14
CA ASP A 400 -15.95 -6.03 -7.91
C ASP A 400 -15.30 -7.39 -8.24
N CYS A 401 -14.65 -8.00 -7.24
CA CYS A 401 -13.90 -9.24 -7.41
C CYS A 401 -14.75 -10.52 -7.36
N ASP A 402 -16.05 -10.40 -7.15
CA ASP A 402 -17.01 -11.50 -7.03
C ASP A 402 -18.03 -11.46 -8.16
N ILE A 403 -17.50 -11.38 -9.37
CA ILE A 403 -18.26 -11.20 -10.60
C ILE A 403 -17.74 -12.19 -11.65
N VAL A 404 -18.62 -12.62 -12.55
CA VAL A 404 -18.24 -13.33 -13.77
C VAL A 404 -18.71 -12.55 -14.99
N VAL A 405 -17.80 -12.34 -15.94
CA VAL A 405 -18.08 -11.73 -17.25
C VAL A 405 -18.33 -12.83 -18.28
N THR A 406 -19.42 -12.73 -19.03
CA THR A 406 -19.88 -13.73 -20.03
C THR A 406 -20.02 -13.14 -21.44
N SER A 407 -19.54 -11.91 -21.65
CA SER A 407 -19.57 -11.21 -22.95
C SER A 407 -18.33 -10.33 -23.12
N ASP A 408 -18.09 -9.78 -24.32
CA ASP A 408 -16.93 -8.92 -24.56
C ASP A 408 -17.05 -7.62 -23.75
N ILE A 409 -16.14 -7.45 -22.79
CA ILE A 409 -16.11 -6.32 -21.87
C ILE A 409 -15.86 -4.98 -22.61
N ALA A 410 -15.33 -5.02 -23.83
CA ALA A 410 -15.19 -3.82 -24.66
C ALA A 410 -16.54 -3.20 -25.04
N GLU A 411 -17.61 -3.98 -25.14
CA GLU A 411 -18.97 -3.44 -25.36
C GLU A 411 -19.39 -2.52 -24.21
N LEU A 412 -19.11 -2.92 -22.96
CA LEU A 412 -19.37 -2.10 -21.78
C LEU A 412 -18.53 -0.81 -21.83
N TYR A 413 -17.24 -0.95 -22.15
CA TYR A 413 -16.34 0.20 -22.29
C TYR A 413 -16.86 1.19 -23.33
N ASN A 414 -17.42 0.72 -24.44
CA ASN A 414 -17.90 1.57 -25.53
C ASN A 414 -19.20 2.33 -25.22
N THR A 415 -19.78 2.13 -24.03
CA THR A 415 -20.89 2.96 -23.53
C THR A 415 -20.54 4.45 -23.61
N GLN A 416 -21.39 5.21 -24.30
CA GLN A 416 -21.26 6.65 -24.43
C GLN A 416 -21.76 7.34 -23.15
N LEU A 417 -20.82 7.88 -22.36
CA LEU A 417 -21.13 8.58 -21.11
C LEU A 417 -21.51 10.05 -21.33
N SER A 418 -21.09 10.67 -22.43
CA SER A 418 -21.35 12.10 -22.69
C SER A 418 -20.96 12.97 -21.48
N ASN A 419 -21.90 13.68 -20.87
CA ASN A 419 -21.73 14.53 -19.69
C ASN A 419 -21.99 13.82 -18.34
N PHE A 420 -22.22 12.50 -18.34
CA PHE A 420 -22.41 11.72 -17.13
C PHE A 420 -21.07 11.35 -16.47
N SER A 421 -21.05 11.38 -15.14
CA SER A 421 -19.85 11.07 -14.35
C SER A 421 -19.54 9.58 -14.30
N ILE A 422 -20.57 8.74 -14.43
CA ILE A 422 -20.47 7.28 -14.41
C ILE A 422 -21.55 6.64 -15.30
N GLY A 423 -21.29 5.42 -15.75
CA GLY A 423 -22.30 4.48 -16.23
C GLY A 423 -22.47 3.35 -15.23
N ALA A 424 -23.72 3.01 -14.87
CA ALA A 424 -24.02 1.99 -13.85
C ALA A 424 -25.41 1.37 -14.05
N VAL A 425 -25.64 0.21 -13.44
CA VAL A 425 -26.95 -0.48 -13.45
C VAL A 425 -27.74 -0.11 -12.19
N LYS A 426 -29.03 0.14 -12.35
CA LYS A 426 -29.95 0.40 -11.23
C LYS A 426 -30.02 -0.80 -10.29
N ASP A 427 -30.02 -0.56 -8.99
CA ASP A 427 -30.04 -1.62 -7.97
C ASP A 427 -31.46 -2.18 -7.79
N ILE A 428 -31.66 -3.45 -8.12
CA ILE A 428 -32.97 -4.13 -8.00
C ILE A 428 -33.27 -4.45 -6.55
N GLU A 429 -32.26 -4.77 -5.75
CA GLU A 429 -32.46 -5.07 -4.32
C GLU A 429 -32.88 -3.79 -3.57
N ARG A 430 -32.34 -2.63 -3.97
CA ARG A 430 -32.83 -1.33 -3.46
C ARG A 430 -34.32 -1.13 -3.76
N ARG A 431 -34.80 -1.52 -4.94
CA ARG A 431 -36.23 -1.44 -5.31
C ARG A 431 -37.08 -2.40 -4.48
N ARG A 432 -36.60 -3.63 -4.27
CA ARG A 432 -37.24 -4.61 -3.38
C ARG A 432 -37.42 -4.05 -1.98
N TRP A 433 -36.38 -3.44 -1.40
CA TRP A 433 -36.47 -2.94 -0.03
C TRP A 433 -37.49 -1.80 0.13
N LEU A 434 -37.82 -1.05 -0.92
CA LEU A 434 -38.92 -0.06 -0.88
C LEU A 434 -40.31 -0.69 -0.77
N LYS A 435 -40.44 -2.01 -1.04
CA LYS A 435 -41.68 -2.77 -0.87
C LYS A 435 -41.80 -3.43 0.50
N LEU A 436 -40.70 -3.53 1.25
CA LEU A 436 -40.69 -4.12 2.58
C LEU A 436 -41.01 -3.05 3.62
N ASP A 437 -42.10 -3.22 4.35
CA ASP A 437 -42.61 -2.21 5.30
C ASP A 437 -41.60 -1.84 6.39
N ASP A 438 -40.78 -2.79 6.84
CA ASP A 438 -39.73 -2.58 7.85
C ASP A 438 -38.49 -1.82 7.33
N ARG A 439 -38.34 -1.69 6.00
CA ARG A 439 -37.16 -1.09 5.34
C ARG A 439 -37.48 0.23 4.63
N LYS A 440 -38.71 0.41 4.19
CA LYS A 440 -39.13 1.52 3.31
C LYS A 440 -38.88 2.90 3.92
N GLU A 441 -39.24 3.10 5.18
CA GLU A 441 -39.03 4.38 5.86
C GLU A 441 -37.54 4.66 6.10
N TYR A 442 -36.80 3.63 6.53
CA TYR A 442 -35.34 3.70 6.69
C TYR A 442 -34.67 4.18 5.39
N ILE A 443 -35.02 3.59 4.24
CA ILE A 443 -34.43 3.95 2.94
C ILE A 443 -34.76 5.37 2.53
N ARG A 444 -36.01 5.81 2.72
CA ARG A 444 -36.40 7.19 2.37
C ARG A 444 -35.65 8.22 3.21
N ASN A 445 -35.49 7.94 4.51
CA ASN A 445 -34.71 8.80 5.40
C ASN A 445 -33.24 8.82 4.98
N PHE A 446 -32.70 7.65 4.61
CA PHE A 446 -31.34 7.50 4.12
C PHE A 446 -31.09 8.27 2.82
N ASP A 447 -31.99 8.16 1.84
CA ASP A 447 -31.92 8.86 0.56
C ASP A 447 -32.01 10.38 0.73
N SER A 448 -32.91 10.85 1.60
CA SER A 448 -33.07 12.27 1.91
C SER A 448 -31.78 12.89 2.45
N GLN A 449 -31.05 12.18 3.32
CA GLN A 449 -29.76 12.65 3.86
C GLN A 449 -28.66 12.76 2.80
N LEU A 450 -28.78 12.02 1.70
CA LEU A 450 -27.84 12.04 0.56
C LEU A 450 -28.32 12.92 -0.60
N GLY A 451 -29.50 13.54 -0.49
CA GLY A 451 -30.10 14.34 -1.56
C GLY A 451 -30.68 13.51 -2.71
N ILE A 452 -30.88 12.20 -2.51
CA ILE A 452 -31.49 11.29 -3.48
C ILE A 452 -33.01 11.49 -3.44
N LYS A 453 -33.60 11.97 -4.54
CA LYS A 453 -35.03 12.29 -4.61
C LYS A 453 -35.90 11.10 -5.07
N ASP A 454 -35.30 10.18 -5.80
CA ASP A 454 -35.95 8.98 -6.32
C ASP A 454 -35.05 7.76 -6.15
N SER A 455 -35.38 6.88 -5.19
CA SER A 455 -34.64 5.66 -4.90
C SER A 455 -34.61 4.68 -6.08
N TYR A 456 -35.53 4.79 -7.06
CA TYR A 456 -35.50 3.96 -8.28
C TYR A 456 -34.39 4.34 -9.25
N GLN A 457 -33.69 5.46 -8.99
CA GLN A 457 -32.46 5.88 -9.68
C GLN A 457 -31.19 5.44 -8.93
N TYR A 458 -31.32 4.76 -7.79
CA TYR A 458 -30.16 4.25 -7.06
C TYR A 458 -29.49 3.12 -7.85
N PHE A 459 -28.16 3.13 -7.96
CA PHE A 459 -27.37 2.16 -8.70
C PHE A 459 -26.52 1.26 -7.81
N ASN A 460 -26.24 0.05 -8.32
CA ASN A 460 -25.27 -0.85 -7.72
C ASN A 460 -23.85 -0.48 -8.18
N SER A 461 -22.91 -0.41 -7.26
CA SER A 461 -21.55 0.09 -7.49
C SER A 461 -20.53 -0.97 -7.89
N GLY A 462 -20.92 -2.25 -7.97
CA GLY A 462 -19.98 -3.32 -8.32
C GLY A 462 -19.61 -3.40 -9.79
N VAL A 463 -20.35 -2.71 -10.67
CA VAL A 463 -20.01 -2.55 -12.09
C VAL A 463 -20.18 -1.08 -12.47
N LEU A 464 -19.07 -0.40 -12.75
CA LEU A 464 -19.07 1.01 -13.12
C LEU A 464 -18.26 1.25 -14.39
N VAL A 465 -18.75 2.15 -15.25
CA VAL A 465 -17.96 2.81 -16.27
C VAL A 465 -17.65 4.22 -15.78
N ILE A 466 -16.43 4.48 -15.36
CA ILE A 466 -16.03 5.72 -14.70
C ILE A 466 -15.54 6.73 -15.75
N ASN A 467 -16.15 7.91 -15.79
CA ASN A 467 -15.68 9.03 -16.60
C ASN A 467 -14.55 9.77 -15.88
N ILE A 468 -13.31 9.35 -16.11
CA ILE A 468 -12.12 9.91 -15.43
C ILE A 468 -11.97 11.39 -15.77
N LYS A 469 -12.24 11.78 -17.02
CA LYS A 469 -12.24 13.19 -17.46
C LYS A 469 -13.17 14.06 -16.63
N ASP A 470 -14.44 13.66 -16.45
CA ASP A 470 -15.38 14.41 -15.58
C ASP A 470 -14.88 14.47 -14.14
N TRP A 471 -14.36 13.34 -13.61
CA TRP A 471 -13.92 13.28 -12.21
C TRP A 471 -12.77 14.23 -11.92
N ILE A 472 -11.80 14.32 -12.81
CA ILE A 472 -10.67 15.25 -12.71
C ILE A 472 -11.15 16.69 -12.90
N GLN A 473 -11.87 16.98 -14.00
CA GLN A 473 -12.29 18.36 -14.34
C GLN A 473 -13.24 18.99 -13.32
N ASN A 474 -14.06 18.17 -12.65
CA ASN A 474 -15.05 18.64 -11.70
C ASN A 474 -14.70 18.31 -10.25
N GLU A 475 -13.45 17.95 -9.96
CA GLU A 475 -12.95 17.66 -8.61
C GLU A 475 -13.86 16.68 -7.82
N ARG A 476 -14.36 15.64 -8.50
CA ARG A 476 -15.35 14.70 -7.92
C ARG A 476 -14.79 13.98 -6.70
N PHE A 477 -13.51 13.65 -6.71
CA PHE A 477 -12.84 13.05 -5.54
C PHE A 477 -13.00 13.91 -4.28
N GLN A 478 -12.80 15.23 -4.37
CA GLN A 478 -12.93 16.11 -3.22
C GLN A 478 -14.38 16.21 -2.73
N GLN A 479 -15.35 16.20 -3.65
CA GLN A 479 -16.78 16.15 -3.31
C GLN A 479 -17.13 14.85 -2.57
N ILE A 480 -16.64 13.70 -3.07
CA ILE A 480 -16.82 12.39 -2.44
C ILE A 480 -16.22 12.35 -1.04
N ILE A 481 -14.98 12.82 -0.87
CA ILE A 481 -14.31 12.86 0.44
C ILE A 481 -15.05 13.79 1.41
N LYS A 482 -15.51 14.95 0.95
CA LYS A 482 -16.30 15.89 1.76
C LYS A 482 -17.59 15.26 2.24
N LEU A 483 -18.34 14.58 1.36
CA LEU A 483 -19.59 13.91 1.76
C LEU A 483 -19.31 12.73 2.70
N THR A 484 -18.30 11.91 2.42
CA THR A 484 -17.87 10.80 3.30
C THR A 484 -17.53 11.30 4.72
N LYS A 485 -16.87 12.46 4.84
CA LYS A 485 -16.58 13.09 6.13
C LYS A 485 -17.86 13.56 6.85
N ALA A 486 -18.77 14.21 6.11
CA ALA A 486 -20.02 14.72 6.67
C ALA A 486 -20.97 13.61 7.14
N THR A 487 -21.01 12.48 6.45
CA THR A 487 -21.85 11.34 6.84
C THR A 487 -21.25 10.56 8.01
N LYS A 488 -19.92 10.52 8.16
CA LYS A 488 -19.25 9.91 9.33
C LYS A 488 -19.65 10.55 10.66
N SER A 489 -19.93 11.85 10.70
CA SER A 489 -20.32 12.56 11.93
C SER A 489 -21.73 12.26 12.41
N ASN A 490 -22.57 11.59 11.61
CA ASN A 490 -23.94 11.24 11.98
C ASN A 490 -23.97 9.82 12.56
N SER A 491 -24.02 9.69 13.89
CA SER A 491 -23.71 8.44 14.62
C SER A 491 -24.74 7.31 14.49
N THR A 492 -25.87 7.52 13.80
CA THR A 492 -26.99 6.57 13.78
C THR A 492 -27.02 5.65 12.57
N ASN A 493 -26.34 5.99 11.46
CA ASN A 493 -26.34 5.20 10.22
C ASN A 493 -24.93 5.12 9.61
N TRP A 494 -24.61 3.98 8.98
CA TRP A 494 -23.38 3.83 8.21
C TRP A 494 -23.64 3.97 6.71
N TYR A 495 -22.81 4.81 6.08
CA TYR A 495 -22.84 5.10 4.65
C TYR A 495 -21.61 4.48 4.00
N GLY A 496 -21.81 3.44 3.20
CA GLY A 496 -20.76 2.80 2.41
C GLY A 496 -20.36 3.63 1.20
N ASP A 497 -19.38 3.15 0.43
CA ASP A 497 -18.95 3.81 -0.80
C ASP A 497 -20.09 3.92 -1.82
N GLN A 498 -20.88 2.86 -2.01
CA GLN A 498 -22.03 2.85 -2.92
C GLN A 498 -23.01 3.99 -2.60
N ASP A 499 -23.28 4.23 -1.31
CA ASP A 499 -24.22 5.25 -0.86
C ASP A 499 -23.70 6.66 -1.18
N ILE A 500 -22.43 6.92 -0.86
CA ILE A 500 -21.78 8.20 -1.13
C ILE A 500 -21.74 8.46 -2.64
N LEU A 501 -21.40 7.45 -3.45
CA LEU A 501 -21.40 7.59 -4.91
C LEU A 501 -22.80 7.87 -5.45
N ASN A 502 -23.84 7.23 -4.92
CA ASN A 502 -25.23 7.51 -5.29
C ASN A 502 -25.65 8.94 -4.93
N GLY A 503 -25.25 9.44 -3.76
CA GLY A 503 -25.50 10.83 -3.36
C GLY A 503 -24.80 11.86 -4.26
N ILE A 504 -23.49 11.68 -4.50
CA ILE A 504 -22.69 12.60 -5.33
C ILE A 504 -23.14 12.59 -6.80
N PHE A 505 -23.46 11.40 -7.33
CA PHE A 505 -23.77 11.24 -8.75
C PHE A 505 -25.27 11.18 -9.05
N TYR A 506 -26.14 11.49 -8.10
CA TYR A 506 -27.58 11.60 -8.37
C TYR A 506 -27.85 12.56 -9.54
N GLY A 507 -28.54 12.07 -10.58
CA GLY A 507 -28.78 12.81 -11.83
C GLY A 507 -27.59 12.89 -12.80
N LYS A 508 -26.44 12.29 -12.46
CA LYS A 508 -25.21 12.26 -13.27
C LYS A 508 -24.79 10.83 -13.66
N VAL A 509 -25.75 9.91 -13.72
CA VAL A 509 -25.53 8.49 -14.07
C VAL A 509 -26.12 8.18 -15.44
N LYS A 510 -25.30 7.60 -16.32
CA LYS A 510 -25.80 6.91 -17.51
C LYS A 510 -26.25 5.51 -17.11
N PHE A 511 -27.55 5.29 -16.98
CA PHE A 511 -28.04 3.94 -16.71
C PHE A 511 -27.81 3.02 -17.91
N ILE A 512 -27.14 1.91 -17.67
CA ILE A 512 -26.85 0.86 -18.66
C ILE A 512 -27.79 -0.34 -18.45
N ASP A 513 -27.85 -1.23 -19.45
CA ASP A 513 -28.73 -2.38 -19.44
C ASP A 513 -28.44 -3.34 -18.26
N TYR A 514 -29.50 -3.89 -17.65
CA TYR A 514 -29.39 -4.75 -16.47
C TYR A 514 -28.59 -6.04 -16.71
N SER A 515 -28.46 -6.49 -17.97
CA SER A 515 -27.58 -7.62 -18.32
C SER A 515 -26.11 -7.40 -17.95
N TRP A 516 -25.67 -6.14 -17.79
CA TRP A 516 -24.32 -5.78 -17.36
C TRP A 516 -24.10 -5.84 -15.84
N ASN A 517 -25.13 -6.14 -15.04
CA ASN A 517 -24.99 -6.37 -13.61
C ASN A 517 -26.19 -7.19 -13.10
N VAL A 518 -26.20 -8.49 -13.43
CA VAL A 518 -27.23 -9.40 -12.95
C VAL A 518 -26.94 -9.77 -11.49
N MET A 519 -27.68 -9.13 -10.59
CA MET A 519 -27.51 -9.26 -9.14
C MET A 519 -28.01 -10.61 -8.62
N TRP A 520 -27.09 -11.47 -8.24
CA TRP A 520 -27.37 -12.86 -7.83
C TRP A 520 -28.30 -12.97 -6.62
N VAL A 521 -28.29 -12.00 -5.71
CA VAL A 521 -29.16 -11.96 -4.52
C VAL A 521 -30.65 -12.16 -4.88
N VAL A 522 -31.07 -11.67 -6.05
CA VAL A 522 -32.46 -11.80 -6.54
C VAL A 522 -32.78 -13.25 -6.91
N ALA A 523 -31.90 -13.93 -7.66
CA ALA A 523 -32.08 -15.33 -8.00
C ALA A 523 -31.90 -16.27 -6.80
N ASN A 524 -31.09 -15.86 -5.82
CA ASN A 524 -30.69 -16.71 -4.71
C ASN A 524 -31.64 -16.61 -3.49
N ARG A 525 -31.96 -15.40 -3.04
CA ARG A 525 -32.69 -15.18 -1.78
C ARG A 525 -34.18 -14.92 -1.93
N ILE A 526 -34.65 -14.62 -3.14
CA ILE A 526 -36.07 -14.30 -3.36
C ILE A 526 -36.78 -15.54 -3.86
N SER A 527 -37.53 -16.18 -2.97
CA SER A 527 -38.28 -17.40 -3.27
C SER A 527 -39.47 -17.17 -4.21
N ASP A 528 -40.08 -15.99 -4.14
CA ASP A 528 -41.19 -15.58 -5.00
C ASP A 528 -41.02 -14.13 -5.41
N TRP A 529 -40.65 -13.92 -6.67
CA TRP A 529 -40.41 -12.61 -7.24
C TRP A 529 -41.69 -11.80 -7.36
N THR A 530 -42.84 -12.46 -7.56
CA THR A 530 -44.12 -11.78 -7.85
C THR A 530 -44.70 -11.06 -6.64
N THR A 531 -44.29 -11.45 -5.42
CA THR A 531 -44.76 -10.85 -4.17
C THR A 531 -43.77 -9.88 -3.54
N GLN A 532 -42.49 -9.92 -3.94
CA GLN A 532 -41.43 -9.14 -3.29
C GLN A 532 -40.81 -8.06 -4.18
N LEU A 533 -41.02 -8.13 -5.50
CA LEU A 533 -40.57 -7.13 -6.47
C LEU A 533 -41.77 -6.47 -7.15
N ASP A 534 -41.59 -5.25 -7.63
CA ASP A 534 -42.54 -4.65 -8.57
C ASP A 534 -42.50 -5.36 -9.93
N ALA A 535 -43.62 -5.30 -10.66
CA ALA A 535 -43.80 -6.03 -11.92
C ALA A 535 -42.71 -5.71 -12.97
N ASP A 536 -42.28 -4.44 -13.06
CA ASP A 536 -41.22 -4.03 -13.97
C ASP A 536 -39.90 -4.66 -13.60
N SER A 537 -39.53 -4.64 -12.31
CA SER A 537 -38.31 -5.30 -11.81
C SER A 537 -38.32 -6.81 -12.05
N VAL A 538 -39.46 -7.49 -11.93
CA VAL A 538 -39.58 -8.92 -12.27
C VAL A 538 -39.31 -9.16 -13.77
N ALA A 539 -39.95 -8.38 -14.64
CA ALA A 539 -39.81 -8.53 -16.09
C ALA A 539 -38.37 -8.22 -16.55
N ILE A 540 -37.79 -7.15 -16.03
CA ILE A 540 -36.41 -6.73 -16.32
C ILE A 540 -35.42 -7.79 -15.83
N TYR A 541 -35.60 -8.31 -14.61
CA TYR A 541 -34.68 -9.30 -14.06
C TYR A 541 -34.70 -10.61 -14.87
N LYS A 542 -35.89 -11.12 -15.22
CA LYS A 542 -36.05 -12.27 -16.12
C LYS A 542 -35.28 -12.08 -17.42
N LYS A 543 -35.51 -10.95 -18.11
CA LYS A 543 -34.81 -10.62 -19.36
C LYS A 543 -33.29 -10.54 -19.16
N SER A 544 -32.83 -9.98 -18.04
CA SER A 544 -31.40 -9.85 -17.76
C SER A 544 -30.72 -11.19 -17.45
N LEU A 545 -31.44 -12.17 -16.89
CA LEU A 545 -30.93 -13.52 -16.65
C LEU A 545 -30.70 -14.27 -17.97
N ASP A 546 -31.64 -14.18 -18.91
CA ASP A 546 -31.55 -14.86 -20.21
C ASP A 546 -30.43 -14.29 -21.09
N ALA A 547 -30.10 -13.02 -20.92
CA ALA A 547 -29.09 -12.29 -21.69
C ALA A 547 -27.91 -11.82 -20.83
N ALA A 548 -27.60 -12.52 -19.72
CA ALA A 548 -26.59 -12.09 -18.76
C ALA A 548 -25.22 -11.88 -19.43
N LYS A 549 -24.69 -10.66 -19.35
CA LYS A 549 -23.33 -10.27 -19.78
C LYS A 549 -22.35 -10.24 -18.61
N ILE A 550 -22.86 -9.93 -17.43
CA ILE A 550 -22.13 -9.95 -16.16
C ILE A 550 -23.05 -10.49 -15.06
N ILE A 551 -22.60 -11.50 -14.34
CA ILE A 551 -23.26 -12.05 -13.15
C ILE A 551 -22.49 -11.60 -11.93
N HIS A 552 -23.14 -10.83 -11.07
CA HIS A 552 -22.55 -10.27 -9.86
C HIS A 552 -23.04 -11.06 -8.64
N TYR A 553 -22.12 -11.77 -7.97
CA TYR A 553 -22.41 -12.58 -6.79
C TYR A 553 -22.49 -11.69 -5.52
N CYS A 554 -23.29 -10.62 -5.60
CA CYS A 554 -23.47 -9.56 -4.60
C CYS A 554 -24.33 -10.01 -3.40
N ASP A 555 -23.80 -10.90 -2.57
CA ASP A 555 -24.47 -11.39 -1.37
C ASP A 555 -23.44 -11.89 -0.33
N GLY A 556 -23.88 -12.16 0.89
CA GLY A 556 -23.11 -12.89 1.91
C GLY A 556 -23.05 -14.40 1.66
N GLU A 557 -24.05 -14.98 1.00
CA GLU A 557 -23.91 -16.31 0.39
C GLU A 557 -23.02 -16.15 -0.85
N LYS A 558 -22.10 -17.09 -1.11
CA LYS A 558 -21.08 -17.00 -2.17
C LYS A 558 -20.96 -18.34 -2.92
N PRO A 559 -20.73 -18.34 -4.26
CA PRO A 559 -20.76 -19.57 -5.06
C PRO A 559 -19.64 -20.56 -4.68
N TRP A 560 -18.53 -20.07 -4.14
CA TRP A 560 -17.43 -20.89 -3.61
C TRP A 560 -17.74 -21.57 -2.26
N ASN A 561 -18.82 -21.16 -1.58
CA ASN A 561 -19.30 -21.78 -0.34
C ASN A 561 -20.56 -22.63 -0.57
N PHE A 562 -21.34 -22.30 -1.61
CA PHE A 562 -22.64 -22.90 -1.91
C PHE A 562 -22.73 -23.24 -3.41
N PRO A 563 -22.01 -24.29 -3.86
CA PRO A 563 -21.97 -24.69 -5.27
C PRO A 563 -23.33 -25.15 -5.81
N GLU A 564 -24.28 -25.48 -4.94
CA GLU A 564 -25.64 -25.94 -5.27
C GLU A 564 -26.62 -24.82 -5.62
N LEU A 565 -26.32 -23.58 -5.25
CA LEU A 565 -27.22 -22.44 -5.47
C LEU A 565 -27.27 -22.03 -6.96
N PRO A 566 -28.34 -21.36 -7.41
CA PRO A 566 -28.49 -20.93 -8.80
C PRO A 566 -27.28 -20.14 -9.29
N LEU A 567 -26.89 -20.31 -10.56
CA LEU A 567 -25.75 -19.63 -11.21
C LEU A 567 -24.35 -19.92 -10.61
N SER A 568 -24.23 -20.70 -9.54
CA SER A 568 -22.93 -21.08 -8.96
C SER A 568 -22.08 -21.92 -9.92
N SER A 569 -22.70 -22.75 -10.75
CA SER A 569 -22.01 -23.58 -11.75
C SER A 569 -21.23 -22.74 -12.78
N ILE A 570 -21.72 -21.54 -13.09
CA ILE A 570 -21.06 -20.59 -14.01
C ILE A 570 -19.78 -20.05 -13.37
N TRP A 571 -19.81 -19.69 -12.08
CA TRP A 571 -18.60 -19.29 -11.35
C TRP A 571 -17.56 -20.43 -11.33
N TRP A 572 -18.00 -21.64 -10.98
CA TRP A 572 -17.12 -22.82 -10.93
C TRP A 572 -16.56 -23.21 -12.30
N ARG A 573 -17.21 -22.84 -13.42
CA ARG A 573 -16.67 -23.03 -14.78
C ARG A 573 -15.37 -22.28 -15.00
N TYR A 574 -15.24 -21.08 -14.45
CA TYR A 574 -14.03 -20.26 -14.54
C TYR A 574 -13.06 -20.58 -13.41
N ALA A 575 -13.55 -20.80 -12.19
CA ALA A 575 -12.70 -21.10 -11.04
C ALA A 575 -11.77 -22.31 -11.26
N ARG A 576 -12.29 -23.36 -11.93
CA ARG A 576 -11.54 -24.57 -12.31
C ARG A 576 -10.40 -24.36 -13.30
N LYS A 577 -10.29 -23.17 -13.88
CA LYS A 577 -9.24 -22.81 -14.85
C LYS A 577 -8.21 -21.84 -14.25
N THR A 578 -8.35 -21.50 -12.97
CA THR A 578 -7.41 -20.61 -12.28
C THR A 578 -6.41 -21.42 -11.46
N PRO A 579 -5.19 -20.90 -11.20
CA PRO A 579 -4.21 -21.53 -10.29
C PRO A 579 -4.62 -21.60 -8.80
N PHE A 580 -5.87 -21.25 -8.50
CA PHE A 580 -6.47 -21.28 -7.16
C PHE A 580 -7.54 -22.38 -7.03
N TYR A 581 -7.76 -23.22 -8.05
CA TYR A 581 -8.84 -24.22 -8.05
C TYR A 581 -8.76 -25.18 -6.86
N GLU A 582 -7.58 -25.73 -6.60
CA GLU A 582 -7.34 -26.66 -5.49
C GLU A 582 -7.57 -25.98 -4.14
N GLU A 583 -7.25 -24.69 -4.02
CA GLU A 583 -7.51 -23.91 -2.81
C GLU A 583 -9.01 -23.73 -2.58
N PHE A 584 -9.81 -23.52 -3.63
CA PHE A 584 -11.26 -23.46 -3.52
C PHE A 584 -11.84 -24.79 -3.05
N LEU A 585 -11.42 -25.91 -3.66
CA LEU A 585 -11.86 -27.25 -3.26
C LEU A 585 -11.49 -27.54 -1.81
N PHE A 586 -10.26 -27.25 -1.41
CA PHE A 586 -9.79 -27.46 -0.04
C PHE A 586 -10.64 -26.66 0.97
N ASN A 587 -10.92 -25.38 0.68
CA ASN A 587 -11.74 -24.54 1.56
C ASN A 587 -13.20 -25.04 1.65
N LEU A 588 -13.78 -25.49 0.54
CA LEU A 588 -15.14 -26.04 0.50
C LEU A 588 -15.23 -27.33 1.33
N ILE A 589 -14.27 -28.25 1.18
CA ILE A 589 -14.21 -29.49 1.98
C ILE A 589 -14.03 -29.16 3.46
N LYS A 590 -13.06 -28.29 3.81
CA LYS A 590 -12.79 -27.91 5.20
C LYS A 590 -14.01 -27.28 5.90
N THR A 591 -14.74 -26.41 5.22
CA THR A 591 -15.96 -25.80 5.77
C THR A 591 -17.10 -26.81 5.90
N SER A 592 -17.21 -27.77 5.00
CA SER A 592 -18.18 -28.87 5.12
C SER A 592 -17.91 -29.77 6.33
N THR A 593 -16.64 -30.11 6.60
CA THR A 593 -16.25 -30.95 7.74
C THR A 593 -16.43 -30.25 9.07
N ALA A 594 -16.13 -28.95 9.16
CA ALA A 594 -16.33 -28.17 10.39
C ALA A 594 -17.81 -28.07 10.78
N LYS A 595 -18.71 -27.89 9.82
CA LYS A 595 -20.16 -27.93 10.05
C LYS A 595 -20.63 -29.31 10.53
N SER A 596 -20.03 -30.40 10.05
CA SER A 596 -20.38 -31.75 10.49
C SER A 596 -19.99 -32.05 11.95
N SER A 597 -18.87 -31.50 12.44
CA SER A 597 -18.44 -31.63 13.84
C SER A 597 -19.26 -30.80 14.83
N ASP A 598 -19.79 -29.64 14.39
CA ASP A 598 -20.70 -28.83 15.22
C ASP A 598 -22.10 -29.45 15.32
N ILE A 599 -22.57 -30.11 14.25
CA ILE A 599 -23.85 -30.83 14.26
C ILE A 599 -23.82 -32.04 15.22
N GLN A 600 -22.66 -32.67 15.46
CA GLN A 600 -22.52 -33.71 16.47
C GLN A 600 -22.59 -33.19 17.92
N LYS A 601 -22.50 -31.87 18.15
CA LYS A 601 -22.60 -31.26 19.49
C LYS A 601 -23.95 -30.57 19.78
N SER A 602 -24.85 -30.47 18.80
CA SER A 602 -26.18 -29.87 18.97
C SER A 602 -27.29 -30.89 18.74
N SER A 603 -28.19 -31.03 19.72
CA SER A 603 -29.30 -32.00 19.77
C SER A 603 -30.29 -31.93 18.58
N PRO A 604 -31.00 -33.04 18.25
CA PRO A 604 -31.64 -33.25 16.96
C PRO A 604 -33.05 -32.65 16.90
N ILE A 605 -33.19 -31.35 16.63
CA ILE A 605 -34.54 -30.74 16.44
C ILE A 605 -34.71 -30.00 15.09
N LYS A 606 -33.65 -29.73 14.32
CA LYS A 606 -33.77 -28.91 13.08
C LYS A 606 -33.82 -29.65 11.74
N PHE A 607 -33.95 -30.98 11.70
CA PHE A 607 -33.94 -31.72 10.43
C PHE A 607 -35.32 -31.90 9.74
N LYS A 608 -36.44 -31.54 10.38
CA LYS A 608 -37.79 -31.80 9.80
C LYS A 608 -38.32 -30.73 8.83
N LYS A 609 -37.70 -29.55 8.70
CA LYS A 609 -38.18 -28.49 7.78
C LYS A 609 -37.56 -28.50 6.38
N LYS A 610 -36.42 -29.18 6.17
CA LYS A 610 -35.70 -29.15 4.88
C LYS A 610 -36.24 -30.17 3.85
N THR A 611 -36.89 -31.23 4.30
CA THR A 611 -37.43 -32.30 3.43
C THR A 611 -38.81 -31.96 2.83
N ALA A 612 -39.53 -30.99 3.38
CA ALA A 612 -40.85 -30.60 2.89
C ALA A 612 -40.80 -29.79 1.57
N MET A 613 -39.70 -29.07 1.31
CA MET A 613 -39.55 -28.25 0.09
C MET A 613 -39.23 -29.06 -1.17
N ILE A 614 -38.54 -30.20 -1.05
CA ILE A 614 -38.20 -31.05 -2.20
C ILE A 614 -39.43 -31.79 -2.75
N MET A 615 -40.43 -32.06 -1.90
CA MET A 615 -41.69 -32.71 -2.30
C MET A 615 -42.70 -31.78 -2.99
N ILE A 616 -42.50 -30.46 -2.94
CA ILE A 616 -43.39 -29.49 -3.61
C ILE A 616 -42.93 -29.27 -5.06
N TYR A 617 -41.63 -29.30 -5.33
CA TYR A 617 -41.10 -29.12 -6.69
C TYR A 617 -41.36 -30.31 -7.62
N LEU A 618 -41.40 -31.55 -7.09
CA LEU A 618 -41.70 -32.75 -7.88
C LEU A 618 -43.20 -32.97 -8.17
N LYS A 619 -44.10 -32.16 -7.60
CA LYS A 619 -45.55 -32.27 -7.83
C LYS A 619 -46.10 -31.32 -8.91
N GLN A 620 -45.32 -30.34 -9.37
CA GLN A 620 -45.77 -29.38 -10.40
C GLN A 620 -45.42 -29.77 -11.84
N GLU A 621 -44.56 -30.77 -12.07
CA GLU A 621 -44.27 -31.26 -13.44
C GLU A 621 -45.08 -32.49 -13.88
N LEU A 622 -46.04 -32.99 -13.08
CA LEU A 622 -46.78 -34.22 -13.39
C LEU A 622 -48.31 -34.09 -13.51
N ARG A 623 -48.88 -32.89 -13.61
CA ARG A 623 -50.30 -32.71 -13.95
C ARG A 623 -50.54 -31.40 -14.72
N CYS A 624 -50.84 -31.54 -16.02
CA CYS A 624 -51.48 -30.59 -16.93
C CYS A 624 -50.84 -29.21 -17.16
#